data_AF-A0A2V1AL43-F1
#
_entry.id   AF-A0A2V1AL43-F1
#
_cell.length_a   1.000
_cell.length_b   1.000
_cell.length_c   1.000
_cell.angle_alpha   90.00
_cell.angle_beta   90.00
_cell.angle_gamma   90.00
#
_symmetry.space_group_name_H-M   'P 1'
#
loop_
_entity.id
_entity.type
_entity.pdbx_description
1 polymer ?
#
loop_
_entity_poly.entity_id
_entity_poly.type
_entity_poly.pdbx_seq_one_letter_code
_entity_poly.pdbx_strand_id
1 'polypeptide(L)'
;MLKFTKVNNPTHGITGNEAVVTVSIVAKSQLVDPTHLLRTSFYYETTDFNGLDKLLQEANGASIWIQLTKGGSTLTFDSTKKDLCDLRLTKDDFFHNNYIYRYLKFKEHKPVKQSVHTETYFTATASYPTPKQFKYGKDLSVLIERVFSGASIKVSSNRDLQSLANFRNNNDVLSGNISPMSDLRPLAKDPSLEPHDFYEYWSLLHMNKVPYIEPSEYERVTSIYEVPYRDDFKNSEEVGNDLYLMLIKNVHPEVLQSILQHQDVLSVLYNRGIDTGLITKLSNGIYKWEN
;
A
#
# COMPACT_ATOMS: atom_id res chain seq x y z
N MET A 1 -4.18 15.60 9.50
CA MET A 1 -5.14 16.45 8.74
C MET A 1 -4.86 16.15 7.28
N LEU A 2 -5.85 15.64 6.53
CA LEU A 2 -5.67 15.28 5.12
C LEU A 2 -5.32 16.53 4.31
N LYS A 3 -4.24 16.45 3.54
CA LYS A 3 -3.79 17.53 2.67
C LYS A 3 -4.43 17.37 1.30
N PHE A 4 -5.19 18.39 0.88
CA PHE A 4 -5.76 18.47 -0.47
C PHE A 4 -4.82 19.22 -1.41
N THR A 5 -4.54 18.63 -2.57
CA THR A 5 -3.71 19.25 -3.61
C THR A 5 -4.20 18.91 -5.02
N LYS A 6 -4.04 19.85 -5.95
CA LYS A 6 -4.13 19.60 -7.38
C LYS A 6 -2.75 19.22 -7.90
N VAL A 7 -2.64 18.09 -8.61
CA VAL A 7 -1.37 17.55 -9.10
C VAL A 7 -1.37 17.43 -10.62
N ASN A 8 -0.18 17.51 -11.24
CA ASN A 8 -0.02 17.32 -12.68
C ASN A 8 0.24 15.85 -13.06
N ASN A 9 0.65 15.03 -12.09
CA ASN A 9 0.94 13.61 -12.28
C ASN A 9 0.26 12.81 -11.15
N PRO A 10 -0.62 11.85 -11.47
CA PRO A 10 -1.35 11.08 -10.45
C PRO A 10 -0.43 10.17 -9.63
N THR A 11 0.77 9.84 -10.10
CA THR A 11 1.72 8.97 -9.37
C THR A 11 2.57 9.74 -8.36
N HIS A 12 2.45 11.07 -8.31
CA HIS A 12 3.25 11.91 -7.43
C HIS A 12 3.06 11.52 -5.96
N GLY A 13 4.17 11.22 -5.26
CA GLY A 13 4.19 10.82 -3.86
C GLY A 13 4.10 9.31 -3.59
N ILE A 14 3.82 8.48 -4.59
CA ILE A 14 3.86 7.02 -4.45
C ILE A 14 5.31 6.55 -4.66
N THR A 15 6.04 6.31 -3.56
CA THR A 15 7.49 5.99 -3.58
C THR A 15 7.82 4.73 -2.80
N GLY A 16 8.93 4.05 -3.08
CA GLY A 16 9.29 2.79 -2.41
C GLY A 16 8.51 1.57 -2.93
N ASN A 17 8.75 0.40 -2.32
CA ASN A 17 8.28 -0.89 -2.85
C ASN A 17 7.37 -1.70 -1.90
N GLU A 18 7.14 -1.21 -0.69
CA GLU A 18 6.22 -1.84 0.25
C GLU A 18 4.82 -1.95 -0.35
N ALA A 19 4.18 -3.11 -0.16
CA ALA A 19 2.87 -3.37 -0.72
C ALA A 19 1.83 -2.36 -0.23
N VAL A 20 0.98 -1.93 -1.16
CA VAL A 20 -0.24 -1.19 -0.86
C VAL A 20 -1.28 -2.20 -0.38
N VAL A 21 -1.65 -2.09 0.89
CA VAL A 21 -2.49 -3.08 1.60
C VAL A 21 -3.85 -3.24 0.94
N THR A 22 -4.48 -2.12 0.57
CA THR A 22 -5.76 -2.12 -0.15
C THR A 22 -5.78 -1.04 -1.22
N VAL A 23 -6.27 -1.37 -2.40
CA VAL A 23 -6.53 -0.44 -3.51
C VAL A 23 -7.98 -0.61 -3.94
N SER A 24 -8.75 0.47 -3.87
CA SER A 24 -10.12 0.56 -4.37
C SER A 24 -10.14 1.47 -5.59
N ILE A 25 -10.72 1.03 -6.70
CA ILE A 25 -10.65 1.67 -8.01
C ILE A 25 -12.07 1.89 -8.53
N VAL A 26 -12.39 3.12 -8.93
CA VAL A 26 -13.61 3.45 -9.67
C VAL A 26 -13.24 3.70 -11.13
N ALA A 27 -13.88 2.99 -12.06
CA ALA A 27 -13.61 3.09 -13.50
C ALA A 27 -14.89 3.21 -14.34
N LYS A 28 -14.78 3.81 -15.53
CA LYS A 28 -15.89 4.04 -16.48
C LYS A 28 -16.34 2.83 -17.28
N SER A 29 -15.55 1.76 -17.30
CA SER A 29 -15.78 0.63 -18.19
C SER A 29 -15.31 -0.67 -17.53
N GLN A 30 -16.07 -1.73 -17.79
CA GLN A 30 -15.75 -3.12 -17.43
C GLN A 30 -14.49 -3.64 -18.14
N LEU A 31 -14.02 -2.92 -19.17
CA LEU A 31 -12.81 -3.25 -19.95
C LEU A 31 -11.50 -2.98 -19.20
N VAL A 32 -11.53 -2.27 -18.07
CA VAL A 32 -10.37 -2.24 -17.18
C VAL A 32 -10.27 -3.61 -16.54
N ASP A 33 -9.45 -4.49 -17.11
CA ASP A 33 -9.09 -5.75 -16.48
C ASP A 33 -7.85 -5.54 -15.60
N PRO A 34 -8.02 -5.24 -14.29
CA PRO A 34 -6.88 -5.12 -13.39
C PRO A 34 -6.11 -6.43 -13.30
N THR A 35 -6.70 -7.58 -13.63
CA THR A 35 -6.04 -8.89 -13.58
C THR A 35 -4.81 -8.92 -14.48
N HIS A 36 -4.87 -8.27 -15.66
CA HIS A 36 -3.71 -8.16 -16.52
C HIS A 36 -2.60 -7.30 -15.88
N LEU A 37 -2.96 -6.17 -15.28
CA LEU A 37 -2.02 -5.28 -14.57
C LEU A 37 -1.42 -5.94 -13.32
N LEU A 38 -2.18 -6.83 -12.67
CA LEU A 38 -1.76 -7.57 -11.48
C LEU A 38 -0.82 -8.73 -11.78
N ARG A 39 -0.61 -9.10 -13.05
CA ARG A 39 0.36 -10.15 -13.43
C ARG A 39 1.79 -9.79 -13.05
N THR A 40 2.09 -8.51 -12.93
CA THR A 40 3.39 -7.99 -12.48
C THR A 40 3.40 -7.59 -11.00
N SER A 41 2.32 -7.89 -10.24
CA SER A 41 2.27 -7.67 -8.79
C SER A 41 2.34 -9.01 -8.06
N PHE A 42 3.43 -9.23 -7.34
CA PHE A 42 3.64 -10.44 -6.56
C PHE A 42 3.75 -10.12 -5.09
N TYR A 43 2.87 -10.73 -4.30
CA TYR A 43 2.93 -10.66 -2.85
C TYR A 43 3.07 -12.05 -2.26
N TYR A 44 3.98 -12.20 -1.31
CA TYR A 44 4.26 -13.46 -0.63
C TYR A 44 4.21 -13.25 0.88
N GLU A 45 3.63 -14.22 1.59
CA GLU A 45 3.58 -14.22 3.04
C GLU A 45 3.73 -15.64 3.56
N THR A 46 4.68 -15.86 4.47
CA THR A 46 4.79 -17.13 5.19
C THR A 46 5.31 -16.91 6.60
N THR A 47 4.92 -17.82 7.50
CA THR A 47 5.53 -17.96 8.81
C THR A 47 6.71 -18.93 8.73
N ASP A 48 7.68 -18.81 9.65
CA ASP A 48 8.83 -19.73 9.75
C ASP A 48 9.76 -19.76 8.52
N PHE A 49 10.05 -18.59 7.96
CA PHE A 49 10.97 -18.45 6.84
C PHE A 49 12.44 -18.55 7.27
N ASN A 50 13.23 -19.26 6.45
CA ASN A 50 14.69 -19.31 6.52
C ASN A 50 15.27 -19.18 5.11
N GLY A 51 16.42 -18.52 4.96
CA GLY A 51 17.11 -18.40 3.67
C GLY A 51 17.05 -17.02 2.99
N LEU A 52 17.09 -15.94 3.79
CA LEU A 52 17.11 -14.55 3.30
C LEU A 52 18.18 -14.30 2.22
N ASP A 53 19.39 -14.84 2.37
CA ASP A 53 20.47 -14.67 1.40
C ASP A 53 20.11 -15.19 0.01
N LYS A 54 19.50 -16.38 -0.07
CA LYS A 54 19.06 -16.98 -1.34
C LYS A 54 17.96 -16.15 -1.98
N LEU A 55 17.01 -15.67 -1.18
CA LEU A 55 15.93 -14.80 -1.64
C LEU A 55 16.46 -13.49 -2.20
N LEU A 56 17.41 -12.83 -1.53
CA LEU A 56 18.02 -11.59 -2.01
C LEU A 56 18.82 -11.79 -3.31
N GLN A 57 19.51 -12.92 -3.45
CA GLN A 57 20.19 -13.27 -4.70
C GLN A 57 19.19 -13.49 -5.84
N GLU A 58 18.11 -14.24 -5.59
CA GLU A 58 17.06 -14.46 -6.56
C GLU A 58 16.35 -13.16 -6.95
N ALA A 59 16.11 -12.26 -5.99
CA ALA A 59 15.45 -10.97 -6.19
C ALA A 59 16.35 -9.89 -6.81
N ASN A 60 17.60 -10.21 -7.13
CA ASN A 60 18.54 -9.22 -7.67
C ASN A 60 18.00 -8.56 -8.95
N GLY A 61 18.06 -7.23 -9.00
CA GLY A 61 17.55 -6.40 -10.10
C GLY A 61 16.03 -6.22 -10.13
N ALA A 62 15.26 -6.80 -9.20
CA ALA A 62 13.81 -6.58 -9.11
C ALA A 62 13.47 -5.32 -8.29
N SER A 63 12.28 -4.76 -8.53
CA SER A 63 11.65 -3.85 -7.57
C SER A 63 11.05 -4.71 -6.46
N ILE A 64 11.54 -4.53 -5.24
CA ILE A 64 11.20 -5.43 -4.13
C ILE A 64 11.25 -4.71 -2.80
N TRP A 65 10.32 -5.13 -1.93
CA TRP A 65 10.36 -4.88 -0.51
C TRP A 65 10.22 -6.22 0.23
N ILE A 66 11.06 -6.44 1.24
CA ILE A 66 11.03 -7.63 2.11
C ILE A 66 10.95 -7.14 3.55
N GLN A 67 10.08 -7.74 4.35
CA GLN A 67 10.07 -7.57 5.80
C GLN A 67 10.09 -8.92 6.49
N LEU A 68 11.10 -9.15 7.33
CA LEU A 68 11.10 -10.22 8.33
C LEU A 68 10.57 -9.69 9.65
N THR A 69 9.80 -10.50 10.37
CA THR A 69 9.23 -10.17 11.68
C THR A 69 9.36 -11.36 12.63
N LYS A 70 9.98 -11.16 13.79
CA LYS A 70 10.07 -12.14 14.88
C LYS A 70 9.73 -11.45 16.19
N GLY A 71 8.63 -11.86 16.82
CA GLY A 71 8.10 -11.14 17.98
C GLY A 71 7.86 -9.66 17.64
N GLY A 72 8.45 -8.76 18.42
CA GLY A 72 8.40 -7.32 18.16
C GLY A 72 9.52 -6.78 17.25
N SER A 73 10.50 -7.61 16.85
CA SER A 73 11.64 -7.20 16.03
C SER A 73 11.32 -7.33 14.54
N THR A 74 11.81 -6.37 13.74
CA THR A 74 11.62 -6.35 12.28
C THR A 74 12.92 -6.03 11.55
N LEU A 75 13.11 -6.66 10.39
CA LEU A 75 14.17 -6.35 9.44
C LEU A 75 13.52 -6.07 8.09
N THR A 76 13.83 -4.93 7.49
CA THR A 76 13.20 -4.49 6.24
C THR A 76 14.26 -4.20 5.18
N PHE A 77 13.99 -4.65 3.95
CA PHE A 77 14.72 -4.30 2.74
C PHE A 77 13.78 -3.60 1.77
N ASP A 78 14.26 -2.56 1.13
CA ASP A 78 13.59 -1.93 0.00
C ASP A 78 14.64 -1.70 -1.08
N SER A 79 14.43 -2.22 -2.29
CA SER A 79 15.42 -2.11 -3.38
C SER A 79 15.66 -0.67 -3.86
N THR A 80 14.81 0.29 -3.47
CA THR A 80 15.10 1.74 -3.65
C THR A 80 16.30 2.20 -2.81
N LYS A 81 16.56 1.54 -1.67
CA LYS A 81 17.69 1.79 -0.78
C LYS A 81 18.76 0.73 -1.03
N LYS A 82 19.51 0.88 -2.13
CA LYS A 82 20.55 -0.06 -2.60
C LYS A 82 21.40 -0.61 -1.45
N ASP A 83 21.39 -1.94 -1.30
CA ASP A 83 22.16 -2.71 -0.32
C ASP A 83 21.96 -2.28 1.14
N LEU A 84 20.92 -1.51 1.49
CA LEU A 84 20.62 -1.14 2.87
C LEU A 84 19.47 -1.97 3.41
N CYS A 85 19.55 -2.25 4.71
CA CYS A 85 18.48 -2.83 5.48
C CYS A 85 18.19 -1.99 6.72
N ASP A 86 16.92 -1.88 7.05
CA ASP A 86 16.45 -1.18 8.25
C ASP A 86 16.11 -2.24 9.31
N LEU A 87 16.80 -2.14 10.45
CA LEU A 87 16.63 -2.99 11.62
C LEU A 87 15.81 -2.25 12.67
N ARG A 88 14.81 -2.93 13.23
CA ARG A 88 14.14 -2.55 14.47
C ARG A 88 14.19 -3.74 15.41
N LEU A 89 14.87 -3.58 16.54
CA LEU A 89 15.01 -4.61 17.56
C LEU A 89 14.19 -4.23 18.79
N THR A 90 13.54 -5.22 19.39
CA THR A 90 13.03 -5.10 20.76
C THR A 90 14.18 -4.83 21.73
N LYS A 91 13.83 -4.32 22.92
CA LYS A 91 14.81 -4.12 23.99
C LYS A 91 15.58 -5.40 24.31
N ASP A 92 14.88 -6.53 24.38
CA ASP A 92 15.47 -7.81 24.75
C ASP A 92 16.42 -8.31 23.65
N ASP A 93 15.98 -8.32 22.39
CA ASP A 93 16.82 -8.75 21.26
C ASP A 93 18.07 -7.87 21.10
N PHE A 94 17.92 -6.56 21.35
CA PHE A 94 19.02 -5.61 21.32
C PHE A 94 20.07 -5.91 22.40
N PHE A 95 19.65 -6.13 23.66
CA PHE A 95 20.61 -6.36 24.75
C PHE A 95 21.28 -7.74 24.70
N HIS A 96 20.57 -8.79 24.27
CA HIS A 96 21.16 -10.11 24.07
C HIS A 96 22.18 -10.14 22.91
N ASN A 97 22.11 -9.17 22.00
CA ASN A 97 23.03 -9.04 20.87
C ASN A 97 23.84 -7.73 20.92
N ASN A 98 24.11 -7.19 22.12
CA ASN A 98 24.74 -5.89 22.32
C ASN A 98 26.13 -5.71 21.67
N TYR A 99 26.81 -6.81 21.29
CA TYR A 99 28.09 -6.77 20.58
C TYR A 99 28.00 -5.96 19.28
N ILE A 100 26.82 -5.91 18.65
CA ILE A 100 26.59 -5.20 17.39
C ILE A 100 26.68 -3.67 17.53
N TYR A 101 26.52 -3.12 18.75
CA TYR A 101 26.64 -1.68 19.02
C TYR A 101 28.00 -1.10 18.59
N ARG A 102 29.06 -1.92 18.62
CA ARG A 102 30.40 -1.51 18.19
C ARG A 102 30.46 -1.12 16.72
N TYR A 103 29.49 -1.59 15.92
CA TYR A 103 29.55 -1.55 14.46
C TYR A 103 28.34 -0.83 13.85
N LEU A 104 27.18 -0.85 14.52
CA LEU A 104 25.96 -0.19 14.07
C LEU A 104 25.51 0.86 15.07
N LYS A 105 25.16 2.05 14.56
CA LYS A 105 24.62 3.15 15.35
C LYS A 105 23.12 2.97 15.53
N PHE A 106 22.73 2.35 16.63
CA PHE A 106 21.32 2.24 17.01
C PHE A 106 20.81 3.55 17.63
N LYS A 107 19.59 3.91 17.27
CA LYS A 107 18.80 4.96 17.92
C LYS A 107 17.78 4.31 18.84
N GLU A 108 17.83 4.65 20.12
CA GLU A 108 16.83 4.24 21.10
C GLU A 108 15.55 5.08 20.92
N HIS A 109 14.40 4.42 20.91
CA HIS A 109 13.09 5.05 20.91
C HIS A 109 12.36 4.65 22.18
N LYS A 110 12.06 5.65 23.01
CA LYS A 110 11.28 5.47 24.25
C LYS A 110 9.83 5.86 23.99
N PRO A 111 8.87 5.11 24.54
CA PRO A 111 7.46 5.46 24.41
C PRO A 111 7.23 6.86 25.02
N VAL A 112 6.56 7.73 24.27
CA VAL A 112 6.07 8.99 24.81
C VAL A 112 4.85 8.69 25.69
N LYS A 113 4.65 9.43 26.78
CA LYS A 113 3.42 9.31 27.59
C LYS A 113 2.21 9.45 26.64
N GLN A 114 1.27 8.50 26.70
CA GLN A 114 0.06 8.39 25.86
C GLN A 114 0.26 7.86 24.41
N SER A 115 1.41 7.27 24.08
CA SER A 115 1.62 6.58 22.80
C SER A 115 0.97 5.19 22.76
N VAL A 116 0.45 4.78 21.59
CA VAL A 116 -0.03 3.41 21.30
C VAL A 116 1.12 2.39 21.38
N HIS A 117 2.34 2.82 21.04
CA HIS A 117 3.55 2.03 21.22
C HIS A 117 4.08 2.23 22.64
N THR A 118 3.98 1.19 23.45
CA THR A 118 4.33 1.18 24.89
C THR A 118 5.73 0.64 25.17
N GLU A 119 6.40 0.07 24.17
CA GLU A 119 7.68 -0.61 24.34
C GLU A 119 8.87 0.22 23.84
N THR A 120 9.98 0.15 24.56
CA THR A 120 11.26 0.69 24.09
C THR A 120 11.82 -0.21 23.00
N TYR A 121 12.25 0.38 21.88
CA TYR A 121 12.86 -0.34 20.77
C TYR A 121 14.05 0.43 20.20
N PHE A 122 14.88 -0.26 19.44
CA PHE A 122 16.12 0.28 18.89
C PHE A 122 16.10 0.14 17.37
N THR A 123 16.43 1.21 16.64
CA THR A 123 16.49 1.18 15.17
C THR A 123 17.89 1.47 14.65
N ALA A 124 18.31 0.77 13.61
CA ALA A 124 19.54 1.07 12.87
C ALA A 124 19.34 0.81 11.37
N THR A 125 20.08 1.52 10.53
CA THR A 125 20.19 1.21 9.11
C THR A 125 21.59 0.67 8.86
N ALA A 126 21.70 -0.46 8.15
CA ALA A 126 22.96 -1.14 7.91
C ALA A 126 23.09 -1.58 6.45
N SER A 127 24.30 -1.55 5.90
CA SER A 127 24.57 -2.18 4.62
C SER A 127 24.48 -3.70 4.78
N TYR A 128 23.63 -4.34 3.97
CA TYR A 128 23.52 -5.78 3.96
C TYR A 128 24.85 -6.40 3.52
N PRO A 129 25.28 -7.51 4.14
CA PRO A 129 26.56 -8.12 3.84
C PRO A 129 26.58 -8.62 2.40
N THR A 130 27.23 -7.88 1.50
CA THR A 130 27.63 -8.45 0.21
C THR A 130 28.91 -9.26 0.41
N PRO A 131 29.18 -10.29 -0.41
CA PRO A 131 30.41 -11.09 -0.32
C PRO A 131 31.72 -10.27 -0.39
N LYS A 132 31.67 -8.98 -0.75
CA LYS A 132 32.83 -8.08 -0.84
C LYS A 132 33.05 -7.22 0.42
N GLN A 133 32.09 -7.14 1.34
CA GLN A 133 32.15 -6.26 2.52
C GLN A 133 32.44 -7.06 3.81
N PHE A 134 33.69 -7.50 3.97
CA PHE A 134 34.07 -8.46 5.00
C PHE A 134 34.14 -7.92 6.44
N LYS A 135 34.30 -6.62 6.67
CA LYS A 135 34.71 -6.13 8.01
C LYS A 135 33.60 -6.19 9.08
N TYR A 136 32.35 -5.94 8.69
CA TYR A 136 31.20 -5.94 9.62
C TYR A 136 30.02 -6.78 9.10
N GLY A 137 30.10 -7.27 7.86
CA GLY A 137 29.06 -8.08 7.25
C GLY A 137 28.80 -9.38 8.02
N LYS A 138 29.85 -10.02 8.54
CA LYS A 138 29.73 -11.27 9.32
C LYS A 138 28.90 -11.08 10.59
N ASP A 139 29.13 -10.01 11.34
CA ASP A 139 28.41 -9.75 12.60
C ASP A 139 26.94 -9.42 12.37
N LEU A 140 26.64 -8.69 11.28
CA LEU A 140 25.27 -8.41 10.84
C LEU A 140 24.57 -9.69 10.38
N SER A 141 25.21 -10.55 9.58
CA SER A 141 24.65 -11.86 9.20
C SER A 141 24.33 -12.70 10.44
N VAL A 142 25.24 -12.75 11.43
CA VAL A 142 25.02 -13.49 12.68
C VAL A 142 23.86 -12.91 13.49
N LEU A 143 23.74 -11.58 13.57
CA LEU A 143 22.59 -10.94 14.22
C LEU A 143 21.29 -11.34 13.53
N ILE A 144 21.27 -11.26 12.20
CA ILE A 144 20.08 -11.56 11.41
C ILE A 144 19.68 -13.03 11.59
N GLU A 145 20.63 -13.95 11.54
CA GLU A 145 20.38 -15.38 11.77
C GLU A 145 19.85 -15.64 13.19
N ARG A 146 20.44 -15.00 14.21
CA ARG A 146 20.02 -15.20 15.61
C ARG A 146 18.62 -14.68 15.90
N VAL A 147 18.28 -13.50 15.40
CA VAL A 147 17.01 -12.83 15.71
C VAL A 147 15.90 -13.27 14.75
N PHE A 148 16.20 -13.44 13.47
CA PHE A 148 15.20 -13.66 12.42
C PHE A 148 15.20 -15.08 11.84
N SER A 149 15.90 -16.05 12.44
CA SER A 149 15.68 -17.45 12.09
C SER A 149 14.24 -17.87 12.42
N GLY A 150 13.59 -18.50 11.44
CA GLY A 150 12.17 -18.86 11.51
C GLY A 150 11.26 -17.66 11.74
N ALA A 151 11.61 -16.49 11.18
CA ALA A 151 10.76 -15.30 11.22
C ALA A 151 9.59 -15.42 10.25
N SER A 152 8.52 -14.67 10.48
CA SER A 152 7.52 -14.44 9.45
C SER A 152 8.08 -13.49 8.39
N ILE A 153 7.80 -13.75 7.12
CA ILE A 153 8.23 -12.92 6.00
C ILE A 153 7.01 -12.37 5.26
N LYS A 154 7.12 -11.11 4.83
CA LYS A 154 6.27 -10.46 3.84
C LYS A 154 7.14 -9.96 2.71
N VAL A 155 6.75 -10.22 1.47
CA VAL A 155 7.48 -9.77 0.28
C VAL A 155 6.52 -9.15 -0.71
N SER A 156 6.87 -7.97 -1.21
CA SER A 156 6.21 -7.27 -2.31
C SER A 156 7.22 -7.18 -3.44
N SER A 157 6.91 -7.69 -4.62
CA SER A 157 7.82 -7.64 -5.76
C SER A 157 7.09 -7.43 -7.08
N ASN A 158 7.78 -6.80 -8.04
CA ASN A 158 7.35 -6.72 -9.43
C ASN A 158 7.74 -7.95 -10.29
N ARG A 159 8.43 -8.93 -9.69
CA ARG A 159 8.89 -10.16 -10.35
C ARG A 159 8.46 -11.39 -9.55
N ASP A 160 8.21 -12.48 -10.28
CA ASP A 160 7.96 -13.78 -9.67
C ASP A 160 9.21 -14.31 -8.96
N LEU A 161 9.05 -14.83 -7.75
CA LEU A 161 10.11 -15.37 -6.90
C LEU A 161 9.77 -16.85 -6.65
N GLN A 162 10.39 -17.72 -7.43
CA GLN A 162 10.12 -19.16 -7.43
C GLN A 162 10.39 -19.80 -6.07
N SER A 163 11.37 -19.31 -5.31
CA SER A 163 11.61 -19.79 -3.94
C SER A 163 10.43 -19.59 -2.99
N LEU A 164 9.53 -18.66 -3.31
CA LEU A 164 8.34 -18.33 -2.52
C LEU A 164 7.03 -18.68 -3.23
N ALA A 165 7.05 -19.36 -4.39
CA ALA A 165 5.86 -19.61 -5.20
C ALA A 165 4.70 -20.25 -4.43
N ASN A 166 5.00 -21.19 -3.52
CA ASN A 166 4.00 -21.86 -2.68
C ASN A 166 3.35 -20.96 -1.62
N PHE A 167 3.95 -19.79 -1.36
CA PHE A 167 3.49 -18.81 -0.38
C PHE A 167 2.93 -17.55 -1.05
N ARG A 168 2.71 -17.61 -2.36
CA ARG A 168 2.14 -16.52 -3.13
C ARG A 168 0.70 -16.28 -2.69
N ASN A 169 0.40 -15.04 -2.35
CA ASN A 169 -0.97 -14.61 -2.15
C ASN A 169 -1.58 -14.34 -3.52
N ASN A 170 -2.64 -15.07 -3.86
CA ASN A 170 -3.35 -14.82 -5.11
C ASN A 170 -4.18 -13.55 -4.93
N ASN A 171 -4.03 -12.60 -5.85
CA ASN A 171 -4.78 -11.36 -5.80
C ASN A 171 -6.25 -11.66 -6.10
N ASP A 172 -7.08 -11.80 -5.07
CA ASP A 172 -8.52 -11.82 -5.23
C ASP A 172 -8.97 -10.41 -5.62
N VAL A 173 -9.42 -10.25 -6.86
CA VAL A 173 -10.07 -9.03 -7.32
C VAL A 173 -11.56 -9.17 -7.04
N LEU A 174 -12.07 -8.35 -6.13
CA LEU A 174 -13.51 -8.20 -5.95
C LEU A 174 -13.98 -7.06 -6.85
N SER A 175 -14.98 -7.31 -7.69
CA SER A 175 -15.54 -6.29 -8.57
C SER A 175 -17.06 -6.30 -8.54
N GLY A 176 -17.64 -5.13 -8.75
CA GLY A 176 -19.08 -4.94 -8.84
C GLY A 176 -19.45 -3.61 -9.47
N ASN A 177 -20.70 -3.50 -9.91
CA ASN A 177 -21.22 -2.27 -10.48
C ASN A 177 -21.53 -1.29 -9.34
N ILE A 178 -21.19 -0.02 -9.52
CA ILE A 178 -21.79 1.04 -8.74
C ILE A 178 -23.23 1.18 -9.23
N SER A 179 -24.17 1.35 -8.29
CA SER A 179 -25.59 1.44 -8.64
C SER A 179 -25.82 2.57 -9.64
N PRO A 180 -26.57 2.34 -10.74
CA PRO A 180 -26.90 3.38 -11.72
C PRO A 180 -27.77 4.48 -11.13
N MET A 181 -28.37 4.25 -9.96
CA MET A 181 -29.15 5.24 -9.21
C MET A 181 -28.27 6.18 -8.37
N SER A 182 -26.95 5.96 -8.32
CA SER A 182 -26.03 6.84 -7.59
C SER A 182 -25.96 8.20 -8.27
N ASP A 183 -26.09 9.29 -7.50
CA ASP A 183 -26.00 10.65 -8.05
C ASP A 183 -24.55 10.96 -8.46
N LEU A 184 -24.24 10.92 -9.76
CA LEU A 184 -22.92 11.21 -10.31
C LEU A 184 -22.67 12.69 -10.62
N ARG A 185 -23.65 13.59 -10.40
CA ARG A 185 -23.49 15.04 -10.67
C ARG A 185 -22.31 15.68 -9.94
N PRO A 186 -21.95 15.29 -8.70
CA PRO A 186 -20.75 15.79 -8.04
C PRO A 186 -19.45 15.53 -8.84
N LEU A 187 -19.40 14.49 -9.67
CA LEU A 187 -18.21 14.17 -10.49
C LEU A 187 -17.88 15.23 -11.55
N ALA A 188 -18.85 16.05 -11.95
CA ALA A 188 -18.65 17.08 -12.97
C ALA A 188 -18.19 18.44 -12.41
N LYS A 189 -18.13 18.58 -11.08
CA LYS A 189 -17.84 19.84 -10.40
C LYS A 189 -16.35 19.96 -10.02
N ASP A 190 -15.87 21.18 -9.80
CA ASP A 190 -14.48 21.41 -9.34
C ASP A 190 -14.33 21.13 -7.84
N PRO A 191 -13.53 20.12 -7.44
CA PRO A 191 -13.31 19.78 -6.03
C PRO A 191 -12.62 20.90 -5.24
N SER A 192 -12.02 21.89 -5.91
CA SER A 192 -11.35 23.01 -5.23
C SER A 192 -12.30 23.89 -4.41
N LEU A 193 -13.60 23.89 -4.75
CA LEU A 193 -14.61 24.70 -4.07
C LEU A 193 -15.06 24.10 -2.73
N GLU A 194 -15.21 22.77 -2.68
CA GLU A 194 -15.71 22.02 -1.52
C GLU A 194 -14.87 20.75 -1.28
N PRO A 195 -13.55 20.86 -1.03
CA PRO A 195 -12.64 19.72 -1.07
C PRO A 195 -12.91 18.64 -0.03
N HIS A 196 -13.59 18.99 1.06
CA HIS A 196 -13.98 18.06 2.12
C HIS A 196 -15.16 17.18 1.67
N ASP A 197 -16.23 17.79 1.18
CA ASP A 197 -17.46 17.09 0.78
C ASP A 197 -17.18 16.15 -0.41
N PHE A 198 -16.30 16.55 -1.32
CA PHE A 198 -15.82 15.69 -2.40
C PHE A 198 -15.01 14.50 -1.90
N TYR A 199 -14.14 14.71 -0.90
CA TYR A 199 -13.40 13.61 -0.29
C TYR A 199 -14.34 12.61 0.37
N GLU A 200 -15.33 13.09 1.12
CA GLU A 200 -16.33 12.24 1.75
C GLU A 200 -17.14 11.48 0.71
N TYR A 201 -17.64 12.14 -0.33
CA TYR A 201 -18.42 11.52 -1.39
C TYR A 201 -17.62 10.44 -2.15
N TRP A 202 -16.40 10.75 -2.58
CA TRP A 202 -15.54 9.76 -3.23
C TRP A 202 -15.16 8.63 -2.28
N SER A 203 -14.85 8.96 -1.03
CA SER A 203 -14.61 7.94 -0.01
C SER A 203 -15.83 7.05 0.15
N LEU A 204 -17.06 7.57 0.09
CA LEU A 204 -18.32 6.81 0.11
C LEU A 204 -18.47 5.88 -1.09
N LEU A 205 -18.22 6.39 -2.31
CA LEU A 205 -18.18 5.55 -3.52
C LEU A 205 -17.14 4.43 -3.39
N HIS A 206 -16.00 4.71 -2.75
CA HIS A 206 -14.96 3.74 -2.43
C HIS A 206 -15.23 2.91 -1.15
N MET A 207 -16.17 3.31 -0.29
CA MET A 207 -16.43 2.77 1.06
C MET A 207 -17.37 1.58 1.07
N ASN A 208 -17.44 0.87 -0.05
CA ASN A 208 -17.64 -0.57 0.00
C ASN A 208 -16.36 -1.29 0.54
N LYS A 209 -15.78 -0.76 1.63
CA LYS A 209 -14.55 -1.24 2.28
C LYS A 209 -14.83 -2.33 3.31
N VAL A 210 -15.61 -3.37 3.00
CA VAL A 210 -15.49 -4.66 3.71
C VAL A 210 -15.92 -5.78 2.74
N PRO A 211 -15.20 -6.91 2.64
CA PRO A 211 -15.64 -8.11 1.91
C PRO A 211 -16.86 -8.83 2.56
N TYR A 212 -17.72 -8.10 3.26
CA TYR A 212 -18.87 -8.62 4.02
C TYR A 212 -20.06 -7.64 4.02
N ILE A 213 -20.32 -6.95 2.91
CA ILE A 213 -21.54 -6.14 2.76
C ILE A 213 -22.37 -6.81 1.67
N GLU A 214 -23.55 -7.30 2.05
CA GLU A 214 -24.52 -7.81 1.07
C GLU A 214 -24.93 -6.67 0.11
N PRO A 215 -25.20 -6.95 -1.17
CA PRO A 215 -25.59 -5.92 -2.15
C PRO A 215 -26.70 -4.97 -1.67
N SER A 216 -27.67 -5.48 -0.90
CA SER A 216 -28.78 -4.74 -0.30
C SER A 216 -28.34 -3.68 0.72
N GLU A 217 -27.23 -3.92 1.43
CA GLU A 217 -26.70 -3.00 2.43
C GLU A 217 -25.89 -1.87 1.77
N TYR A 218 -25.22 -2.15 0.65
CA TYR A 218 -24.59 -1.12 -0.18
C TYR A 218 -25.62 -0.16 -0.78
N GLU A 219 -26.71 -0.68 -1.35
CA GLU A 219 -27.83 0.14 -1.85
C GLU A 219 -28.45 0.98 -0.73
N ARG A 220 -28.64 0.39 0.45
CA ARG A 220 -29.14 1.13 1.62
C ARG A 220 -28.22 2.28 2.02
N VAL A 221 -26.92 2.04 2.21
CA VAL A 221 -25.96 3.08 2.65
C VAL A 221 -25.82 4.21 1.63
N THR A 222 -25.80 3.87 0.34
CA THR A 222 -25.73 4.88 -0.74
C THR A 222 -27.03 5.64 -0.92
N SER A 223 -28.19 5.05 -0.58
CA SER A 223 -29.51 5.72 -0.64
C SER A 223 -29.83 6.65 0.54
N ILE A 224 -29.13 6.52 1.68
CA ILE A 224 -29.42 7.29 2.91
C ILE A 224 -28.87 8.73 2.88
N TYR A 225 -27.89 9.01 2.02
CA TYR A 225 -27.36 10.37 1.90
C TYR A 225 -28.15 11.16 0.85
N GLU A 226 -28.95 12.11 1.33
CA GLU A 226 -29.43 13.23 0.52
C GLU A 226 -28.22 14.09 0.13
N VAL A 227 -27.71 13.88 -1.08
CA VAL A 227 -26.82 14.84 -1.73
C VAL A 227 -27.61 16.14 -1.90
N PRO A 228 -27.09 17.33 -1.54
CA PRO A 228 -27.83 18.57 -1.62
C PRO A 228 -28.37 18.76 -3.04
N TYR A 229 -29.68 18.61 -3.17
CA TYR A 229 -30.43 18.83 -4.39
C TYR A 229 -30.29 20.32 -4.74
N ARG A 230 -29.64 20.62 -5.88
CA ARG A 230 -29.73 21.95 -6.49
C ARG A 230 -30.35 21.77 -7.88
N ASP A 231 -31.46 22.45 -8.08
CA ASP A 231 -32.41 22.34 -9.20
C ASP A 231 -31.84 22.64 -10.60
N ASP A 232 -30.55 22.95 -10.72
CA ASP A 232 -29.99 23.59 -11.93
C ASP A 232 -29.48 22.62 -13.01
N PHE A 233 -29.63 21.31 -12.85
CA PHE A 233 -29.16 20.32 -13.84
C PHE A 233 -30.28 19.46 -14.39
N LYS A 234 -31.19 20.08 -15.16
CA LYS A 234 -32.25 19.37 -15.92
C LYS A 234 -31.78 18.73 -17.23
N ASN A 235 -30.52 18.94 -17.66
CA ASN A 235 -30.03 18.46 -18.96
C ASN A 235 -28.68 17.73 -18.85
N SER A 236 -28.61 16.62 -18.11
CA SER A 236 -27.49 15.68 -18.27
C SER A 236 -28.03 14.27 -18.52
N GLU A 237 -28.72 14.09 -19.65
CA GLU A 237 -29.05 12.78 -20.21
C GLU A 237 -27.82 12.02 -20.77
N GLU A 238 -26.59 12.54 -20.62
CA GLU A 238 -25.42 11.99 -21.32
C GLU A 238 -24.48 11.09 -20.49
N VAL A 239 -24.77 10.74 -19.23
CA VAL A 239 -23.81 9.89 -18.48
C VAL A 239 -24.52 8.86 -17.59
N GLY A 240 -25.29 7.97 -18.22
CA GLY A 240 -25.58 6.65 -17.65
C GLY A 240 -24.39 5.71 -17.82
N ASN A 241 -23.19 6.11 -17.38
CA ASN A 241 -22.01 5.26 -17.51
C ASN A 241 -22.02 4.20 -16.42
N ASP A 242 -22.01 2.93 -16.81
CA ASP A 242 -21.76 1.80 -15.92
C ASP A 242 -20.40 1.99 -15.23
N LEU A 243 -20.42 2.53 -14.02
CA LEU A 243 -19.22 2.67 -13.20
C LEU A 243 -18.96 1.35 -12.48
N TYR A 244 -17.70 0.95 -12.46
CA TYR A 244 -17.25 -0.27 -11.82
C TYR A 244 -16.39 0.07 -10.61
N LEU A 245 -16.67 -0.60 -9.50
CA LEU A 245 -15.83 -0.59 -8.31
C LEU A 245 -15.03 -1.89 -8.27
N MET A 246 -13.72 -1.77 -8.14
CA MET A 246 -12.81 -2.90 -7.98
C MET A 246 -11.99 -2.73 -6.71
N LEU A 247 -11.88 -3.80 -5.92
CA LEU A 247 -11.07 -3.86 -4.72
C LEU A 247 -9.98 -4.93 -4.88
N ILE A 248 -8.75 -4.53 -4.58
CA ILE A 248 -7.56 -5.37 -4.68
C ILE A 248 -6.76 -5.22 -3.39
N LYS A 249 -6.17 -6.31 -2.90
CA LYS A 249 -5.29 -6.31 -1.73
C LYS A 249 -3.83 -6.54 -2.14
N ASN A 250 -2.91 -6.06 -1.32
CA ASN A 250 -1.47 -6.35 -1.40
C ASN A 250 -0.86 -6.08 -2.79
N VAL A 251 -1.04 -4.86 -3.29
CA VAL A 251 -0.59 -4.44 -4.63
C VAL A 251 0.81 -3.83 -4.57
N HIS A 252 1.72 -4.27 -5.43
CA HIS A 252 3.04 -3.63 -5.57
C HIS A 252 2.87 -2.18 -6.07
N PRO A 253 3.58 -1.18 -5.51
CA PRO A 253 3.40 0.23 -5.86
C PRO A 253 3.50 0.57 -7.35
N GLU A 254 4.36 -0.14 -8.09
CA GLU A 254 4.48 0.01 -9.55
C GLU A 254 3.17 -0.29 -10.29
N VAL A 255 2.41 -1.29 -9.85
CA VAL A 255 1.11 -1.62 -10.44
C VAL A 255 0.05 -0.58 -10.09
N LEU A 256 0.09 -0.01 -8.88
CA LEU A 256 -0.75 1.15 -8.54
C LEU A 256 -0.46 2.34 -9.46
N GLN A 257 0.81 2.59 -9.80
CA GLN A 257 1.17 3.63 -10.76
C GLN A 257 0.59 3.34 -12.16
N SER A 258 0.65 2.09 -12.63
CA SER A 258 0.03 1.69 -13.90
C SER A 258 -1.49 1.85 -13.90
N ILE A 259 -2.16 1.48 -12.80
CA ILE A 259 -3.61 1.68 -12.62
C ILE A 259 -3.96 3.17 -12.73
N LEU A 260 -3.22 4.04 -12.04
CA LEU A 260 -3.47 5.49 -12.03
C LEU A 260 -3.26 6.14 -13.40
N GLN A 261 -2.40 5.58 -14.25
CA GLN A 261 -2.17 6.04 -15.61
C GLN A 261 -3.24 5.57 -16.60
N HIS A 262 -4.03 4.55 -16.25
CA HIS A 262 -5.07 4.01 -17.13
C HIS A 262 -6.16 5.05 -17.38
N GLN A 263 -6.56 5.26 -18.63
CA GLN A 263 -7.46 6.34 -19.04
C GLN A 263 -8.85 6.25 -18.38
N ASP A 264 -9.39 5.03 -18.28
CA ASP A 264 -10.76 4.79 -17.78
C ASP A 264 -10.89 4.82 -16.26
N VAL A 265 -9.77 4.87 -15.53
CA VAL A 265 -9.78 5.01 -14.07
C VAL A 265 -10.15 6.45 -13.69
N LEU A 266 -11.18 6.62 -12.88
CA LEU A 266 -11.66 7.92 -12.40
C LEU A 266 -11.15 8.23 -11.01
N SER A 267 -11.11 7.24 -10.13
CA SER A 267 -10.59 7.46 -8.80
C SER A 267 -9.97 6.20 -8.21
N VAL A 268 -8.96 6.41 -7.37
CA VAL A 268 -8.28 5.36 -6.62
C VAL A 268 -8.15 5.79 -5.18
N LEU A 269 -8.71 4.99 -4.27
CA LEU A 269 -8.49 5.07 -2.83
C LEU A 269 -7.53 3.95 -2.42
N TYR A 270 -6.36 4.31 -1.91
CA TYR A 270 -5.34 3.36 -1.49
C TYR A 270 -4.99 3.52 -0.01
N ASN A 271 -4.56 2.42 0.61
CA ASN A 271 -4.04 2.40 1.97
C ASN A 271 -2.71 1.65 2.01
N ARG A 272 -1.67 2.31 2.53
CA ARG A 272 -0.35 1.75 2.82
C ARG A 272 0.05 2.08 4.26
N GLY A 273 -0.55 1.36 5.20
CA GLY A 273 -0.26 1.55 6.62
C GLY A 273 -0.78 2.90 7.13
N ILE A 274 0.14 3.84 7.40
CA ILE A 274 -0.21 5.21 7.82
C ILE A 274 -0.55 6.12 6.63
N ASP A 275 -0.07 5.77 5.43
CA ASP A 275 -0.25 6.56 4.22
C ASP A 275 -1.53 6.10 3.50
N THR A 276 -2.63 6.78 3.79
CA THR A 276 -3.88 6.63 3.04
C THR A 276 -4.03 7.80 2.08
N GLY A 277 -4.44 7.51 0.85
CA GLY A 277 -4.66 8.56 -0.14
C GLY A 277 -5.82 8.26 -1.07
N LEU A 278 -6.50 9.32 -1.47
CA LEU A 278 -7.52 9.33 -2.51
C LEU A 278 -6.99 10.16 -3.68
N ILE A 279 -7.01 9.60 -4.89
CA ILE A 279 -6.69 10.31 -6.13
C ILE A 279 -7.92 10.29 -7.01
N THR A 280 -8.31 11.43 -7.56
CA THR A 280 -9.41 11.56 -8.51
C THR A 280 -8.91 12.23 -9.80
N LYS A 281 -9.40 11.74 -10.94
CA LYS A 281 -9.11 12.23 -12.28
C LYS A 281 -10.40 12.76 -12.89
N LEU A 282 -10.50 14.08 -12.93
CA LEU A 282 -11.63 14.80 -13.51
C LEU A 282 -11.21 15.50 -14.80
N SER A 283 -12.16 15.98 -15.59
CA SER A 283 -11.89 16.70 -16.84
C SER A 283 -11.08 17.98 -16.63
N ASN A 284 -11.22 18.61 -15.46
CA ASN A 284 -10.54 19.85 -15.08
C ASN A 284 -9.21 19.64 -14.32
N GLY A 285 -8.81 18.40 -14.03
CA GLY A 285 -7.51 18.09 -13.44
C GLY A 285 -7.47 16.82 -12.58
N ILE A 286 -6.32 16.62 -11.95
CA ILE A 286 -6.07 15.50 -11.03
C ILE A 286 -5.94 16.05 -9.62
N TYR A 287 -6.68 15.45 -8.70
CA TYR A 287 -6.77 15.91 -7.32
C TYR A 287 -6.38 14.78 -6.37
N LYS A 288 -5.69 15.15 -5.29
CA LYS A 288 -5.14 14.21 -4.31
C LYS A 288 -5.46 14.67 -2.89
N TRP A 289 -5.93 13.73 -2.07
CA TRP A 289 -6.01 13.83 -0.62
C TRP A 289 -5.07 12.80 -0.02
N GLU A 290 -4.14 13.22 0.84
CA GLU A 290 -3.16 12.34 1.50
C GLU A 290 -2.91 12.78 2.94
N ASN A 291 -2.58 11.83 3.82
CA ASN A 291 -2.15 12.13 5.20
C ASN A 291 -0.67 12.49 5.28
#